data_AF-A0A8B7DET1-F1
#
_entry.id   AF-A0A8B7DET1-F1
#
_cell.length_a   1.000
_cell.length_b   1.000
_cell.length_c   1.000
_cell.angle_alpha   90.00
_cell.angle_beta   90.00
_cell.angle_gamma   90.00
#
_symmetry.space_group_name_H-M   'P 1'
#
loop_
_entity.id
_entity.type
_entity.pdbx_description
1 polymer ?
#
loop_
_entity_poly.entity_id
_entity_poly.type
_entity_poly.pdbx_seq_one_letter_code
_entity_poly.pdbx_strand_id
1 'polypeptide(L)'
;MDRFIPKQEDTKDYVALSQFSWLAYFSKEDEAYCLPCTLLGASIQNKSGILNLVFKPHQEWGNAVRDYRKHEENCVLHEKSMLSFNALLSSCNSKIPIIKTIIFLGRNDQAFRGHRDDSKYHPDIGESSTQKVGVGNFIELLNFRVDAGDQVLVNHLFSSPKNATYISKTTQNQLIDSCGKAIEEICEDFLRFIDCKTGTSGLSLSLNVLNALQEFGLDIQNCRGQGYDSAGCMAGEYKGVASQIKALIVKLYFFIVQAIDLV
;
A
#
# COMPACT_ATOMS: atom_id res chain seq x y z
N MET A 1 -5.59 -7.68 -6.46
CA MET A 1 -6.88 -7.79 -5.75
C MET A 1 -6.91 -6.64 -4.79
N ASP A 2 -7.54 -5.55 -5.21
CA ASP A 2 -7.62 -4.34 -4.41
C ASP A 2 -8.54 -4.59 -3.22
N ARG A 3 -8.18 -4.03 -2.06
CA ARG A 3 -9.14 -3.85 -0.97
C ARG A 3 -10.18 -2.85 -1.49
N PHE A 4 -11.35 -3.37 -1.86
CA PHE A 4 -12.59 -2.67 -2.23
C PHE A 4 -12.43 -1.17 -2.59
N ILE A 5 -12.30 -0.86 -3.88
CA ILE A 5 -12.51 0.50 -4.41
C ILE A 5 -13.55 0.41 -5.54
N PRO A 6 -14.85 0.63 -5.27
CA PRO A 6 -15.88 0.66 -6.32
C PRO A 6 -15.98 2.02 -7.00
N LYS A 7 -16.57 2.01 -8.20
CA LYS A 7 -16.65 3.12 -9.16
C LYS A 7 -17.66 4.24 -8.83
N GLN A 8 -18.29 4.28 -7.65
CA GLN A 8 -19.30 5.30 -7.36
C GLN A 8 -19.26 5.73 -5.89
N GLU A 9 -18.83 6.97 -5.66
CA GLU A 9 -18.67 7.61 -4.33
C GLU A 9 -19.97 8.14 -3.71
N ASP A 10 -21.13 7.99 -4.36
CA ASP A 10 -22.38 8.51 -3.83
C ASP A 10 -23.42 7.40 -3.70
N THR A 11 -23.57 6.84 -2.49
CA THR A 11 -24.84 6.33 -1.92
C THR A 11 -24.58 5.67 -0.57
N LYS A 12 -25.60 5.68 0.30
CA LYS A 12 -25.62 5.03 1.64
C LYS A 12 -25.14 3.57 1.65
N ASP A 13 -25.10 2.93 0.49
CA ASP A 13 -24.65 1.57 0.28
C ASP A 13 -23.13 1.40 0.47
N TYR A 14 -22.29 2.41 0.18
CA TYR A 14 -20.84 2.34 0.38
C TYR A 14 -20.45 2.13 1.85
N VAL A 15 -20.99 2.97 2.74
CA VAL A 15 -20.71 2.88 4.18
C VAL A 15 -21.17 1.52 4.71
N ALA A 16 -22.33 1.04 4.24
CA ALA A 16 -22.88 -0.24 4.66
C ALA A 16 -22.07 -1.45 4.17
N LEU A 17 -21.34 -1.34 3.05
CA LEU A 17 -20.48 -2.42 2.54
C LEU A 17 -19.08 -2.40 3.17
N SER A 18 -18.57 -1.24 3.57
CA SER A 18 -17.27 -1.10 4.23
C SER A 18 -17.18 -1.84 5.59
N GLN A 19 -18.32 -2.21 6.18
CA GLN A 19 -18.38 -2.98 7.44
C GLN A 19 -17.90 -4.43 7.30
N PHE A 20 -17.80 -4.98 6.08
CA PHE A 20 -17.40 -6.36 5.84
C PHE A 20 -15.90 -6.45 5.50
N SER A 21 -15.06 -6.73 6.49
CA SER A 21 -13.59 -6.75 6.33
C SER A 21 -13.06 -7.83 5.36
N TRP A 22 -13.90 -8.78 4.99
CA TRP A 22 -13.59 -9.92 4.13
C TRP A 22 -14.03 -9.73 2.67
N LEU A 23 -14.82 -8.68 2.40
CA LEU A 23 -15.41 -8.44 1.09
C LEU A 23 -14.34 -7.91 0.11
N ALA A 24 -14.22 -8.56 -1.03
CA ALA A 24 -13.41 -8.10 -2.16
C ALA A 24 -14.30 -7.81 -3.36
N TYR A 25 -13.92 -6.82 -4.16
CA TYR A 25 -14.67 -6.38 -5.32
C TYR A 25 -13.80 -6.37 -6.57
N PHE A 26 -14.35 -6.89 -7.66
CA PHE A 26 -13.72 -6.94 -8.96
C PHE A 26 -14.42 -5.99 -9.93
N SER A 27 -13.81 -4.82 -10.13
CA SER A 27 -14.42 -3.70 -10.87
C SER A 27 -14.59 -3.93 -12.37
N LYS A 28 -13.87 -4.90 -12.95
CA LYS A 28 -13.97 -5.22 -14.38
C LYS A 28 -15.26 -5.97 -14.72
N GLU A 29 -15.76 -6.79 -13.80
CA GLU A 29 -16.96 -7.61 -14.01
C GLU A 29 -18.14 -7.16 -13.14
N ASP A 30 -17.96 -6.14 -12.28
CA ASP A 30 -18.96 -5.64 -11.32
C ASP A 30 -19.39 -6.71 -10.31
N GLU A 31 -18.40 -7.31 -9.65
CA GLU A 31 -18.59 -8.55 -8.90
C GLU A 31 -18.00 -8.50 -7.49
N ALA A 32 -18.79 -8.93 -6.52
CA ALA A 32 -18.38 -9.06 -5.12
C ALA A 32 -18.10 -10.51 -4.71
N TYR A 33 -17.07 -10.69 -3.90
CA TYR A 33 -16.58 -11.99 -3.43
C TYR A 33 -16.18 -11.95 -1.95
N CYS A 34 -16.26 -13.11 -1.29
CA CYS A 34 -15.66 -13.31 0.01
C CYS A 34 -14.23 -13.80 -0.15
N LEU A 35 -13.26 -12.90 0.01
CA LEU A 35 -11.85 -13.17 -0.27
C LEU A 35 -11.30 -14.39 0.52
N PRO A 36 -11.57 -14.53 1.84
CA PRO A 36 -11.13 -15.71 2.60
C PRO A 36 -11.72 -17.02 2.09
N CYS A 37 -13.02 -17.03 1.74
CA CYS A 37 -13.69 -18.21 1.21
C CYS A 37 -13.14 -18.58 -0.17
N THR A 38 -12.94 -17.60 -1.05
CA THR A 38 -12.41 -17.83 -2.40
C THR A 38 -10.96 -18.34 -2.36
N LEU A 39 -10.10 -17.76 -1.51
CA LEU A 39 -8.69 -18.15 -1.44
C LEU A 39 -8.47 -19.48 -0.71
N LEU A 40 -9.23 -19.76 0.35
CA LEU A 40 -8.96 -20.87 1.27
C LEU A 40 -10.03 -21.96 1.26
N GLY A 41 -11.12 -21.77 0.50
CA GLY A 41 -12.23 -22.72 0.43
C GLY A 41 -12.01 -23.91 -0.51
N ALA A 42 -10.98 -23.88 -1.35
CA ALA A 42 -10.63 -24.98 -2.25
C ALA A 42 -10.25 -26.29 -1.51
N SER A 43 -9.85 -26.19 -0.24
CA SER A 43 -9.38 -27.32 0.58
C SER A 43 -10.48 -28.12 1.29
N ILE A 44 -11.78 -27.80 1.13
CA ILE A 44 -12.86 -28.49 1.86
C ILE A 44 -13.58 -29.54 0.96
N GLN A 45 -13.78 -30.74 1.51
CA GLN A 45 -14.29 -31.93 0.79
C GLN A 45 -15.80 -31.92 0.45
N ASN A 46 -16.55 -30.83 0.66
CA ASN A 46 -17.99 -30.79 0.40
C ASN A 46 -18.39 -29.56 -0.43
N LYS A 47 -18.37 -29.72 -1.76
CA LYS A 47 -18.64 -28.66 -2.74
C LYS A 47 -20.13 -28.34 -2.95
N SER A 48 -21.03 -29.16 -2.40
CA SER A 48 -22.47 -29.10 -2.64
C SER A 48 -23.20 -27.93 -1.96
N GLY A 49 -22.57 -27.23 -1.01
CA GLY A 49 -23.13 -26.05 -0.33
C GLY A 49 -22.46 -24.71 -0.68
N ILE A 50 -21.55 -24.67 -1.67
CA ILE A 50 -20.71 -23.51 -1.96
C ILE A 50 -21.13 -22.91 -3.30
N LEU A 51 -21.93 -21.84 -3.27
CA LEU A 51 -22.38 -21.18 -4.50
C LEU A 51 -22.10 -19.66 -4.48
N ASN A 52 -22.69 -18.89 -3.56
CA ASN A 52 -22.62 -17.41 -3.63
C ASN A 52 -21.41 -16.83 -2.87
N LEU A 53 -20.80 -15.78 -3.44
CA LEU A 53 -19.59 -15.08 -2.97
C LEU A 53 -18.29 -15.89 -3.01
N VAL A 54 -18.32 -17.15 -3.44
CA VAL A 54 -17.12 -18.02 -3.50
C VAL A 54 -16.82 -18.45 -4.92
N PHE A 55 -17.81 -19.04 -5.61
CA PHE A 55 -17.71 -19.45 -7.02
C PHE A 55 -18.64 -18.66 -7.93
N LYS A 56 -19.78 -18.19 -7.40
CA LYS A 56 -20.66 -17.24 -8.07
C LYS A 56 -20.51 -15.87 -7.41
N PRO A 57 -20.03 -14.86 -8.14
CA PRO A 57 -20.00 -13.50 -7.66
C PRO A 57 -21.39 -12.98 -7.35
N HIS A 58 -21.47 -12.06 -6.40
CA HIS A 58 -22.71 -11.33 -6.15
C HIS A 58 -22.80 -10.14 -7.12
N GLN A 59 -23.94 -10.04 -7.81
CA GLN A 59 -24.24 -9.01 -8.82
C GLN A 59 -25.56 -8.26 -8.53
N GLU A 60 -26.33 -8.66 -7.51
CA GLU A 60 -27.64 -8.08 -7.17
C GLU A 60 -27.59 -7.15 -5.95
N TRP A 61 -27.23 -5.89 -6.16
CA TRP A 61 -26.89 -4.94 -5.10
C TRP A 61 -28.02 -4.57 -4.12
N GLY A 62 -29.29 -4.64 -4.56
CA GLY A 62 -30.45 -4.20 -3.76
C GLY A 62 -30.65 -4.95 -2.42
N ASN A 63 -30.05 -6.13 -2.27
CA ASN A 63 -30.08 -6.91 -1.03
C ASN A 63 -28.68 -7.26 -0.48
N ALA A 64 -27.62 -6.63 -1.00
CA ALA A 64 -26.23 -7.00 -0.74
C ALA A 64 -25.91 -7.16 0.75
N VAL A 65 -26.19 -6.12 1.56
CA VAL A 65 -25.90 -6.12 3.01
C VAL A 65 -26.57 -7.29 3.74
N ARG A 66 -27.83 -7.58 3.41
CA ARG A 66 -28.58 -8.69 4.02
C ARG A 66 -27.96 -10.03 3.64
N ASP A 67 -27.61 -10.19 2.37
CA ASP A 67 -27.07 -11.45 1.86
C ASP A 67 -25.64 -11.69 2.37
N TYR A 68 -24.87 -10.61 2.60
CA TYR A 68 -23.53 -10.67 3.18
C TYR A 68 -23.56 -11.02 4.67
N ARG A 69 -24.50 -10.46 5.44
CA ARG A 69 -24.73 -10.92 6.83
C ARG A 69 -25.14 -12.38 6.90
N LYS A 70 -26.05 -12.82 6.03
CA LYS A 70 -26.43 -14.24 5.95
C LYS A 70 -25.24 -15.13 5.64
N HIS A 71 -24.33 -14.69 4.77
CA HIS A 71 -23.08 -15.39 4.49
C HIS A 71 -22.21 -15.48 5.74
N GLU A 72 -21.97 -14.36 6.42
CA GLU A 72 -21.15 -14.30 7.64
C GLU A 72 -21.70 -15.19 8.77
N GLU A 73 -23.03 -15.20 8.96
CA GLU A 73 -23.68 -15.94 10.04
C GLU A 73 -23.88 -17.44 9.74
N ASN A 74 -24.18 -17.80 8.49
CA ASN A 74 -24.65 -19.16 8.16
C ASN A 74 -23.66 -19.98 7.33
N CYS A 75 -22.58 -19.37 6.82
CA CYS A 75 -21.61 -20.09 6.00
C CYS A 75 -20.53 -20.73 6.87
N VAL A 76 -20.60 -22.05 7.05
CA VAL A 76 -19.56 -22.82 7.79
C VAL A 76 -18.16 -22.68 7.17
N LEU A 77 -18.09 -22.50 5.85
CA LEU A 77 -16.82 -22.23 5.17
C LEU A 77 -16.25 -20.86 5.59
N HIS A 78 -17.11 -19.84 5.72
CA HIS A 78 -16.71 -18.50 6.09
C HIS A 78 -15.94 -18.48 7.41
N GLU A 79 -16.49 -19.08 8.47
CA GLU A 79 -15.83 -19.13 9.77
C GLU A 79 -14.42 -19.75 9.69
N LYS A 80 -14.30 -20.93 9.06
CA LYS A 80 -13.01 -21.64 8.94
C LYS A 80 -12.01 -20.90 8.07
N SER A 81 -12.47 -20.34 6.96
CA SER A 81 -11.67 -19.51 6.06
C SER A 81 -11.21 -18.24 6.75
N MET A 82 -12.07 -17.59 7.53
CA MET A 82 -11.73 -16.39 8.30
C MET A 82 -10.66 -16.67 9.35
N LEU A 83 -10.76 -17.77 10.10
CA LEU A 83 -9.73 -18.14 11.08
C LEU A 83 -8.36 -18.32 10.40
N SER A 84 -8.33 -19.07 9.30
CA SER A 84 -7.10 -19.31 8.53
C SER A 84 -6.56 -18.02 7.90
N PHE A 85 -7.45 -17.19 7.34
CA PHE A 85 -7.10 -15.93 6.71
C PHE A 85 -6.57 -14.92 7.73
N ASN A 86 -7.17 -14.81 8.91
CA ASN A 86 -6.71 -13.94 9.98
C ASN A 86 -5.34 -14.39 10.53
N ALA A 87 -5.10 -15.70 10.63
CA ALA A 87 -3.78 -16.23 10.99
C ALA A 87 -2.72 -15.88 9.94
N LEU A 88 -3.04 -16.06 8.65
CA LEU A 88 -2.17 -15.67 7.54
C LEU A 88 -1.91 -14.16 7.53
N LEU A 89 -2.95 -13.34 7.67
CA LEU A 89 -2.86 -11.89 7.71
C LEU A 89 -2.00 -11.43 8.87
N SER A 90 -2.17 -12.02 10.06
CA SER A 90 -1.36 -11.72 11.24
C SER A 90 0.11 -12.07 11.02
N SER A 91 0.39 -13.24 10.41
CA SER A 91 1.75 -13.64 10.03
C SER A 91 2.36 -12.71 8.99
N CYS A 92 1.60 -12.26 7.99
CA CYS A 92 2.07 -11.27 7.02
C CYS A 92 2.35 -9.92 7.69
N ASN A 93 1.44 -9.46 8.54
CA ASN A 93 1.54 -8.19 9.23
C ASN A 93 2.73 -8.12 10.20
N SER A 94 3.12 -9.25 10.80
CA SER A 94 4.28 -9.32 11.70
C SER A 94 5.59 -8.92 11.02
N LYS A 95 5.65 -9.00 9.69
CA LYS A 95 6.82 -8.65 8.86
C LYS A 95 6.80 -7.19 8.38
N ILE A 96 5.70 -6.47 8.58
CA ILE A 96 5.56 -5.06 8.16
C ILE A 96 6.68 -4.16 8.72
N PRO A 97 7.06 -4.25 10.02
CA PRO A 97 8.14 -3.43 10.56
C PRO A 97 9.47 -3.64 9.81
N ILE A 98 9.76 -4.87 9.41
CA ILE A 98 10.97 -5.25 8.66
C ILE A 98 10.95 -4.63 7.27
N ILE A 99 9.84 -4.79 6.54
CA ILE A 99 9.66 -4.23 5.19
C ILE A 99 9.72 -2.69 5.24
N LYS A 100 9.07 -2.06 6.21
CA LYS A 100 9.13 -0.60 6.40
C LYS A 100 10.56 -0.11 6.66
N THR A 101 11.37 -0.88 7.37
CA THR A 101 12.78 -0.57 7.63
C THR A 101 13.60 -0.63 6.33
N ILE A 102 13.36 -1.62 5.46
CA ILE A 102 13.99 -1.71 4.14
C ILE A 102 13.62 -0.51 3.27
N ILE A 103 12.32 -0.21 3.17
CA ILE A 103 11.82 0.93 2.39
C ILE A 103 12.39 2.25 2.93
N PHE A 104 12.49 2.40 4.25
CA PHE A 104 13.08 3.60 4.86
C PHE A 104 14.53 3.79 4.43
N LEU A 105 15.36 2.76 4.54
CA LEU A 105 16.77 2.85 4.17
C LEU A 105 16.95 3.13 2.67
N GLY A 106 16.18 2.45 1.82
CA GLY A 106 16.19 2.67 0.38
C GLY A 106 15.76 4.10 -0.01
N ARG A 107 14.71 4.64 0.63
CA ARG A 107 14.23 6.00 0.37
C ARG A 107 15.20 7.10 0.82
N ASN A 108 16.04 6.82 1.82
CA ASN A 108 16.99 7.78 2.37
C ASN A 108 18.43 7.56 1.86
N ASP A 109 18.61 6.71 0.84
CA ASP A 109 19.92 6.36 0.27
C ASP A 109 20.94 5.95 1.35
N GLN A 110 20.47 5.21 2.36
CA GLN A 110 21.31 4.75 3.46
C GLN A 110 21.79 3.34 3.18
N ALA A 111 23.08 3.09 3.42
CA ALA A 111 23.64 1.74 3.34
C ALA A 111 22.87 0.79 4.27
N PHE A 112 22.44 -0.36 3.76
CA PHE A 112 21.70 -1.34 4.57
C PHE A 112 22.61 -2.10 5.54
N ARG A 113 23.85 -2.33 5.12
CA ARG A 113 24.83 -3.20 5.77
C ARG A 113 26.01 -2.42 6.31
N GLY A 114 26.58 -2.95 7.39
CA GLY A 114 27.84 -2.50 7.94
C GLY A 114 28.98 -3.41 7.50
N HIS A 115 30.19 -3.11 7.98
CA HIS A 115 31.40 -3.84 7.61
C HIS A 115 31.37 -5.33 8.03
N ARG A 116 30.63 -5.68 9.09
CA ARG A 116 30.47 -7.06 9.58
C ARG A 116 29.03 -7.31 10.01
N ASP A 117 28.21 -7.77 9.08
CA ASP A 117 26.77 -7.99 9.26
C ASP A 117 26.40 -9.47 9.46
N ASP A 118 27.33 -10.26 10.01
CA ASP A 118 27.05 -11.65 10.39
C ASP A 118 26.32 -11.69 11.74
N SER A 119 25.36 -12.60 11.89
CA SER A 119 24.48 -12.70 13.07
C SER A 119 25.21 -12.85 14.41
N LYS A 120 26.45 -13.31 14.41
CA LYS A 120 27.30 -13.41 15.62
C LYS A 120 27.73 -12.06 16.19
N TYR A 121 27.56 -10.97 15.43
CA TYR A 121 27.85 -9.61 15.83
C TYR A 121 26.57 -8.79 16.07
N HIS A 122 25.39 -9.38 15.86
CA HIS A 122 24.13 -8.70 16.14
C HIS A 122 23.97 -8.62 17.66
N PRO A 123 23.64 -7.45 18.22
CA PRO A 123 23.32 -7.34 19.64
C PRO A 123 22.02 -8.10 19.94
N ASP A 124 21.76 -8.32 21.23
CA ASP A 124 20.48 -8.87 21.65
C ASP A 124 19.32 -7.96 21.21
N ILE A 125 18.14 -8.55 21.03
CA ILE A 125 16.97 -7.84 20.52
C ILE A 125 16.63 -6.69 21.48
N GLY A 126 16.63 -5.46 20.97
CA GLY A 126 16.39 -4.27 21.79
C GLY A 126 17.62 -3.77 22.56
N GLU A 127 18.81 -4.12 22.08
CA GLU A 127 20.04 -3.50 22.53
C GLU A 127 20.77 -2.84 21.35
N SER A 128 21.31 -1.64 21.58
CA SER A 128 22.23 -1.02 20.63
C SER A 128 23.59 -1.71 20.71
N SER A 129 24.28 -1.86 19.57
CA SER A 129 25.60 -2.49 19.59
C SER A 129 26.60 -1.67 20.41
N THR A 130 27.11 -2.25 21.49
CA THR A 130 28.20 -1.67 22.30
C THR A 130 29.57 -1.86 21.65
N GLN A 131 29.64 -2.72 20.63
CA GLN A 131 30.87 -3.01 19.89
C GLN A 131 30.98 -2.07 18.68
N LYS A 132 32.10 -1.35 18.56
CA LYS A 132 32.48 -0.50 17.40
C LYS A 132 32.61 -1.26 16.05
N VAL A 133 32.10 -2.49 15.95
CA VAL A 133 32.30 -3.39 14.83
C VAL A 133 30.99 -3.60 14.08
N GLY A 134 30.70 -2.69 13.15
CA GLY A 134 30.16 -3.02 11.83
C GLY A 134 28.75 -3.62 11.70
N VAL A 135 27.88 -3.48 12.69
CA VAL A 135 26.45 -3.80 12.54
C VAL A 135 25.83 -2.86 11.50
N GLY A 136 25.01 -3.39 10.59
CA GLY A 136 24.40 -2.58 9.54
C GLY A 136 23.25 -1.70 10.02
N ASN A 137 23.01 -0.58 9.33
CA ASN A 137 21.92 0.35 9.65
C ASN A 137 20.56 -0.33 9.73
N PHE A 138 20.36 -1.42 8.98
CA PHE A 138 19.13 -2.21 9.07
C PHE A 138 18.92 -2.84 10.45
N ILE A 139 19.93 -3.49 11.02
CA ILE A 139 19.82 -4.14 12.33
C ILE A 139 19.70 -3.08 13.44
N GLU A 140 20.51 -2.03 13.36
CA GLU A 140 20.44 -0.91 14.32
C GLU A 140 19.05 -0.26 14.30
N LEU A 141 18.45 -0.06 13.12
CA LEU A 141 17.11 0.50 13.03
C LEU A 141 16.02 -0.45 13.55
N LEU A 142 16.19 -1.77 13.41
CA LEU A 142 15.28 -2.74 14.04
C LEU A 142 15.37 -2.69 15.57
N ASN A 143 16.57 -2.62 16.14
CA ASN A 143 16.75 -2.49 17.58
C ASN A 143 16.19 -1.18 18.09
N PHE A 144 16.46 -0.07 17.40
CA PHE A 144 15.86 1.23 17.71
C PHE A 144 14.32 1.17 17.74
N ARG A 145 13.70 0.44 16.81
CA ARG A 145 12.23 0.26 16.80
C ARG A 145 11.74 -0.56 17.99
N VAL A 146 12.48 -1.62 18.36
CA VAL A 146 12.18 -2.42 19.55
C VAL A 146 12.27 -1.56 20.81
N ASP A 147 13.35 -0.78 20.95
CA ASP A 147 13.57 0.13 22.08
C ASP A 147 12.49 1.22 22.15
N ALA A 148 12.02 1.68 20.99
CA ALA A 148 10.90 2.61 20.87
C ALA A 148 9.52 1.98 21.14
N GLY A 149 9.45 0.68 21.42
CA GLY A 149 8.22 -0.03 21.82
C GLY A 149 7.43 -0.66 20.67
N ASP A 150 8.05 -1.01 19.54
CA ASP A 150 7.38 -1.73 18.43
C ASP A 150 7.06 -3.18 18.82
N GLN A 151 5.92 -3.37 19.50
CA GLN A 151 5.50 -4.68 20.00
C GLN A 151 5.25 -5.70 18.88
N VAL A 152 4.90 -5.25 17.67
CA VAL A 152 4.72 -6.15 16.51
C VAL A 152 6.05 -6.75 16.12
N LEU A 153 7.09 -5.91 16.03
CA LEU A 153 8.45 -6.37 15.75
C LEU A 153 9.00 -7.25 16.86
N VAL A 154 8.81 -6.87 18.13
CA VAL A 154 9.19 -7.67 19.30
C VAL A 154 8.57 -9.06 19.20
N ASN A 155 7.24 -9.14 19.10
CA ASN A 155 6.53 -10.41 19.04
C ASN A 155 7.02 -11.26 17.86
N HIS A 156 7.26 -10.66 16.69
CA HIS A 156 7.79 -11.36 15.52
C HIS A 156 9.19 -11.94 15.79
N LEU A 157 10.12 -11.14 16.32
CA LEU A 157 11.51 -11.57 16.54
C LEU A 157 11.62 -12.65 17.62
N PHE A 158 10.78 -12.61 18.67
CA PHE A 158 10.79 -13.59 19.75
C PHE A 158 10.03 -14.88 19.44
N SER A 159 8.89 -14.79 18.72
CA SER A 159 8.04 -15.98 18.46
C SER A 159 8.42 -16.73 17.17
N SER A 160 9.13 -16.09 16.25
CA SER A 160 9.50 -16.72 14.98
C SER A 160 10.64 -17.72 15.14
N PRO A 161 10.61 -18.85 14.41
CA PRO A 161 11.76 -19.72 14.32
C PRO A 161 12.95 -18.99 13.69
N LYS A 162 14.18 -19.42 14.01
CA LYS A 162 15.43 -18.71 13.61
C LYS A 162 15.53 -18.43 12.11
N ASN A 163 14.99 -19.31 11.27
CA ASN A 163 14.98 -19.19 9.81
C ASN A 163 13.85 -18.29 9.25
N ALA A 164 12.95 -17.80 10.11
CA ALA A 164 11.81 -16.96 9.75
C ALA A 164 11.79 -15.63 10.52
N THR A 165 12.93 -15.19 11.05
CA THR A 165 13.10 -13.85 11.62
C THR A 165 13.18 -12.78 10.54
N TYR A 166 13.60 -13.14 9.33
CA TYR A 166 13.79 -12.27 8.17
C TYR A 166 14.87 -11.17 8.33
N ILE A 167 15.78 -11.32 9.30
CA ILE A 167 16.88 -10.37 9.56
C ILE A 167 18.22 -10.80 8.96
N SER A 168 18.30 -12.01 8.40
CA SER A 168 19.55 -12.52 7.83
C SER A 168 19.94 -11.76 6.55
N LYS A 169 21.23 -11.70 6.25
CA LYS A 169 21.72 -11.08 5.02
C LYS A 169 21.05 -11.64 3.76
N THR A 170 20.89 -12.95 3.68
CA THR A 170 20.27 -13.61 2.52
C THR A 170 18.81 -13.22 2.36
N THR A 171 18.04 -13.27 3.45
CA THR A 171 16.61 -12.91 3.43
C THR A 171 16.42 -11.43 3.17
N GLN A 172 17.28 -10.57 3.71
CA GLN A 172 17.27 -9.14 3.44
C GLN A 172 17.46 -8.85 1.95
N ASN A 173 18.42 -9.50 1.27
CA ASN A 173 18.60 -9.33 -0.17
C ASN A 173 17.33 -9.72 -0.95
N GLN A 174 16.71 -10.86 -0.61
CA GLN A 174 15.48 -11.29 -1.26
C GLN A 174 14.32 -10.29 -1.05
N LEU A 175 14.22 -9.70 0.14
CA LEU A 175 13.22 -8.66 0.43
C LEU A 175 13.53 -7.36 -0.31
N ILE A 176 14.80 -6.96 -0.40
CA ILE A 176 15.24 -5.80 -1.19
C ILE A 176 14.87 -6.02 -2.66
N ASP A 177 15.19 -7.17 -3.24
CA ASP A 177 14.88 -7.50 -4.63
C ASP A 177 13.35 -7.52 -4.86
N SER A 178 12.59 -8.04 -3.91
CA SER A 178 11.12 -8.05 -3.99
C SER A 178 10.53 -6.64 -3.92
N CYS A 179 11.07 -5.79 -3.03
CA CYS A 179 10.69 -4.38 -2.98
C CYS A 179 11.07 -3.66 -4.28
N GLY A 180 12.27 -3.95 -4.83
CA GLY A 180 12.74 -3.43 -6.11
C GLY A 180 11.77 -3.76 -7.23
N LYS A 181 11.41 -5.04 -7.39
CA LYS A 181 10.43 -5.48 -8.41
C LYS A 181 9.06 -4.80 -8.26
N ALA A 182 8.58 -4.67 -7.03
CA ALA A 182 7.31 -3.97 -6.76
C ALA A 182 7.37 -2.47 -7.06
N ILE A 183 8.57 -1.86 -7.04
CA ILE A 183 8.79 -0.46 -7.40
C ILE A 183 9.05 -0.30 -8.91
N GLU A 184 9.68 -1.30 -9.55
CA GLU A 184 9.95 -1.33 -10.99
C GLU A 184 8.69 -1.43 -11.85
N GLU A 185 7.56 -1.84 -11.28
CA GLU A 185 6.24 -1.63 -11.89
C GLU A 185 5.90 -0.13 -11.86
N ILE A 186 6.51 0.63 -12.77
CA ILE A 186 6.14 2.02 -13.05
C ILE A 186 4.78 1.99 -13.72
N CYS A 187 3.74 2.36 -12.98
CA CYS A 187 2.41 2.59 -13.51
C CYS A 187 2.27 4.05 -13.94
N GLU A 188 1.98 4.26 -15.22
CA GLU A 188 1.52 5.55 -15.74
C GLU A 188 0.01 5.47 -15.92
N ASP A 189 -0.73 6.21 -15.09
CA ASP A 189 -2.19 6.26 -15.13
C ASP A 189 -2.66 7.66 -15.50
N PHE A 190 -3.47 7.74 -16.55
CA PHE A 190 -4.17 8.96 -16.91
C PHE A 190 -5.34 9.19 -15.93
N LEU A 191 -5.30 10.28 -15.16
CA LEU A 191 -6.33 10.58 -14.16
C LEU A 191 -7.64 11.04 -14.80
N ARG A 192 -7.62 12.17 -15.52
CA ARG A 192 -8.78 12.73 -16.23
C ARG A 192 -8.41 13.95 -17.06
N PHE A 193 -9.34 14.38 -17.91
CA PHE A 193 -9.39 15.75 -18.41
C PHE A 193 -10.03 16.68 -17.38
N ILE A 194 -9.52 17.91 -17.29
CA ILE A 194 -10.02 18.93 -16.36
C ILE A 194 -10.50 20.14 -17.15
N ASP A 195 -11.79 20.47 -17.05
CA ASP A 195 -12.35 21.68 -17.65
C ASP A 195 -11.82 22.93 -16.95
N CYS A 196 -11.14 23.81 -17.68
CA CYS A 196 -10.54 25.02 -17.14
C CYS A 196 -11.51 26.21 -17.10
N LYS A 197 -12.67 26.03 -16.46
CA LYS A 197 -13.77 27.03 -16.41
C LYS A 197 -13.37 28.36 -15.76
N THR A 198 -12.40 28.32 -14.86
CA THR A 198 -11.89 29.47 -14.08
C THR A 198 -10.77 30.24 -14.80
N GLY A 199 -10.40 29.84 -16.02
CA GLY A 199 -9.39 30.48 -16.85
C GLY A 199 -8.10 29.68 -17.01
N THR A 200 -7.21 30.15 -17.89
CA THR A 200 -5.97 29.47 -18.30
C THR A 200 -4.69 30.12 -17.74
N SER A 201 -4.82 30.91 -16.68
CA SER A 201 -3.66 31.46 -15.96
C SER A 201 -2.95 30.36 -15.18
N GLY A 202 -1.65 30.51 -14.91
CA GLY A 202 -0.92 29.51 -14.10
C GLY A 202 -1.52 29.31 -12.70
N LEU A 203 -2.18 30.33 -12.13
CA LEU A 203 -2.87 30.23 -10.84
C LEU A 203 -4.18 29.44 -10.92
N SER A 204 -5.01 29.73 -11.92
CA SER A 204 -6.28 28.99 -12.09
C SER A 204 -6.01 27.52 -12.43
N LEU A 205 -4.99 27.26 -13.25
CA LEU A 205 -4.58 25.91 -13.61
C LEU A 205 -3.96 25.15 -12.43
N SER A 206 -3.10 25.78 -11.60
CA SER A 206 -2.52 25.12 -10.43
C SER A 206 -3.59 24.71 -9.40
N LEU A 207 -4.60 25.56 -9.16
CA LEU A 207 -5.73 25.25 -8.29
C LEU A 207 -6.56 24.07 -8.83
N ASN A 208 -6.81 24.04 -10.14
CA ASN A 208 -7.53 22.93 -10.77
C ASN A 208 -6.79 21.60 -10.61
N VAL A 209 -5.45 21.60 -10.75
CA VAL A 209 -4.61 20.41 -10.51
C VAL A 209 -4.70 19.97 -9.05
N LEU A 210 -4.54 20.88 -8.09
CA LEU A 210 -4.59 20.55 -6.66
C LEU A 210 -5.94 19.96 -6.25
N ASN A 211 -7.04 20.54 -6.72
CA ASN A 211 -8.38 20.02 -6.46
C ASN A 211 -8.57 18.63 -7.05
N ALA A 212 -8.13 18.40 -8.29
CA ALA A 212 -8.22 17.08 -8.91
C ALA A 212 -7.42 16.04 -8.12
N LEU A 213 -6.19 16.36 -7.72
CA LEU A 213 -5.38 15.44 -6.89
C LEU A 213 -6.08 15.13 -5.56
N GLN A 214 -6.65 16.14 -4.90
CA GLN A 214 -7.41 15.96 -3.66
C GLN A 214 -8.65 15.07 -3.86
N GLU A 215 -9.38 15.23 -4.95
CA GLU A 215 -10.52 14.37 -5.32
C GLU A 215 -10.09 12.90 -5.52
N PHE A 216 -8.91 12.64 -6.07
CA PHE A 216 -8.35 11.30 -6.19
C PHE A 216 -7.65 10.79 -4.91
N GLY A 217 -7.70 11.54 -3.81
CA GLY A 217 -7.00 11.19 -2.56
C GLY A 217 -5.47 11.20 -2.68
N LEU A 218 -4.93 11.89 -3.70
CA LEU A 218 -3.50 12.02 -3.94
C LEU A 218 -2.95 13.25 -3.22
N ASP A 219 -2.15 13.04 -2.19
CA ASP A 219 -1.50 14.12 -1.45
C ASP A 219 -0.32 14.70 -2.24
N ILE A 220 -0.40 15.99 -2.59
CA ILE A 220 0.66 16.73 -3.29
C ILE A 220 2.00 16.70 -2.54
N GLN A 221 2.02 16.52 -1.22
CA GLN A 221 3.27 16.39 -0.45
C GLN A 221 4.06 15.11 -0.77
N ASN A 222 3.39 14.12 -1.36
CA ASN A 222 4.01 12.92 -1.89
C ASN A 222 4.48 13.06 -3.34
N CYS A 223 4.13 14.17 -4.02
CA CYS A 223 4.64 14.47 -5.35
C CYS A 223 6.15 14.77 -5.28
N ARG A 224 6.92 14.08 -6.11
CA ARG A 224 8.39 14.21 -6.15
C ARG A 224 8.90 14.90 -7.42
N GLY A 225 8.06 15.06 -8.43
CA GLY A 225 8.37 15.87 -9.61
C GLY A 225 7.16 16.14 -10.50
N GLN A 226 7.37 16.99 -11.50
CA GLN A 226 6.34 17.56 -12.36
C GLN A 226 6.91 17.80 -13.76
N GLY A 227 6.09 17.63 -14.80
CA GLY A 227 6.43 17.97 -16.19
C GLY A 227 5.32 18.81 -16.83
N TYR A 228 5.72 19.75 -17.68
CA TYR A 228 4.82 20.69 -18.34
C TYR A 228 5.32 20.97 -19.76
N ASP A 229 4.40 21.37 -20.63
CA ASP A 229 4.76 21.93 -21.92
C ASP A 229 5.43 23.31 -21.76
N SER A 230 6.03 23.81 -22.84
CA SER A 230 6.75 25.10 -22.82
C SER A 230 5.82 26.32 -22.78
N ALA A 231 4.50 26.15 -22.57
CA ALA A 231 3.56 27.27 -22.51
C ALA A 231 3.83 28.14 -21.27
N GLY A 232 3.77 29.47 -21.42
CA GLY A 232 4.13 30.40 -20.34
C GLY A 232 3.26 30.28 -19.09
N CYS A 233 1.99 29.89 -19.22
CA CYS A 233 1.10 29.63 -18.09
C CYS A 233 1.46 28.32 -17.35
N MET A 234 2.13 27.37 -18.00
CA MET A 234 2.49 26.06 -17.44
C MET A 234 3.94 26.08 -16.91
N ALA A 235 4.91 26.35 -17.78
CA ALA A 235 6.35 26.33 -17.48
C ALA A 235 6.92 27.65 -16.91
N GLY A 236 6.11 28.71 -16.81
CA GLY A 236 6.59 30.01 -16.34
C GLY A 236 7.27 29.96 -14.96
N GLU A 237 8.47 30.54 -14.87
CA GLU A 237 9.34 30.46 -13.69
C GLU A 237 8.76 31.15 -12.43
N TYR A 238 7.95 32.20 -12.61
CA TYR A 238 7.44 33.03 -11.51
C TYR A 238 5.94 32.87 -11.24
N LYS A 239 5.16 32.60 -12.30
CA LYS A 239 3.69 32.54 -12.24
C LYS A 239 3.10 31.33 -12.94
N GLY A 240 3.93 30.46 -13.52
CA GLY A 240 3.46 29.24 -14.17
C GLY A 240 3.02 28.18 -13.15
N VAL A 241 2.20 27.23 -13.58
CA VAL A 241 1.77 26.08 -12.76
C VAL A 241 2.97 25.41 -12.09
N ALA A 242 4.06 25.20 -12.85
CA ALA A 242 5.29 24.59 -12.36
C ALA A 242 5.87 25.31 -11.14
N SER A 243 5.99 26.63 -11.21
CA SER A 243 6.56 27.43 -10.12
C SER A 243 5.71 27.37 -8.85
N GLN A 244 4.38 27.37 -9.02
CA GLN A 244 3.44 27.40 -7.92
C GLN A 244 3.35 26.04 -7.20
N ILE A 245 3.28 24.94 -7.95
CA ILE A 245 3.27 23.59 -7.35
C ILE A 245 4.61 23.31 -6.66
N LYS A 246 5.73 23.73 -7.27
CA LYS A 246 7.07 23.59 -6.67
C LYS A 246 7.18 24.29 -5.31
N ALA A 247 6.53 25.44 -5.15
CA ALA A 247 6.55 26.20 -3.89
C ALA A 247 5.80 25.49 -2.74
N LEU A 248 4.89 24.56 -3.04
CA LEU A 248 4.10 23.84 -2.05
C LEU A 248 4.78 22.56 -1.52
N ILE A 249 5.82 22.08 -2.20
CA ILE A 249 6.45 20.79 -1.91
C ILE A 249 7.83 21.03 -1.30
N VAL A 250 7.99 20.66 -0.02
CA VAL A 250 9.21 20.91 0.77
C VAL A 250 10.36 19.94 0.41
N LYS A 251 10.09 18.87 -0.35
CA LYS A 251 11.03 17.78 -0.66
C LYS A 251 10.90 17.29 -2.12
N LEU A 252 11.36 18.06 -3.09
CA LEU A 252 11.42 17.65 -4.50
C LEU A 252 12.74 16.94 -4.83
N TYR A 253 12.65 15.66 -5.20
CA TYR A 253 13.70 14.90 -5.89
C TYR A 253 13.02 14.18 -7.06
N PHE A 254 13.07 14.79 -8.25
CA PHE A 254 12.76 14.33 -9.63
C PHE A 254 11.84 13.09 -9.86
N PHE A 255 10.70 13.24 -10.57
CA PHE A 255 10.36 12.60 -11.88
C PHE A 255 9.04 13.12 -12.52
N ILE A 256 8.80 12.75 -13.79
CA ILE A 256 7.96 13.37 -14.84
C ILE A 256 6.44 13.06 -14.73
N VAL A 257 5.59 14.05 -15.03
CA VAL A 257 4.19 13.87 -15.48
C VAL A 257 4.01 14.70 -16.74
N GLN A 258 3.54 14.09 -17.84
CA GLN A 258 3.27 14.79 -19.10
C GLN A 258 1.79 15.19 -19.13
N ALA A 259 1.49 16.48 -18.97
CA ALA A 259 0.12 16.97 -19.19
C ALA A 259 -0.06 17.33 -20.68
N ILE A 260 -0.93 16.57 -21.35
CA ILE A 260 -1.30 16.65 -22.77
C ILE A 260 -2.11 17.92 -23.06
N ASP A 261 -1.75 18.52 -24.20
CA ASP A 261 -2.48 19.42 -25.11
C ASP A 261 -3.72 20.16 -24.58
N LEU A 262 -3.54 21.48 -24.42
CA LEU A 262 -4.61 22.46 -24.55
C LEU A 262 -5.05 22.50 -26.03
N VAL A 263 -6.20 21.89 -26.34
CA VAL A 263 -6.97 22.26 -27.54
C VAL A 263 -7.76 23.54 -27.26
#